data_AF-V4UDU6-F1
#
_entry.id   AF-V4UDU6-F1
#
_cell.length_a   1.000
_cell.length_b   1.000
_cell.length_c   1.000
_cell.angle_alpha   90.00
_cell.angle_beta   90.00
_cell.angle_gamma   90.00
#
_symmetry.space_group_name_H-M   'P 1'
#
loop_
_entity.id
_entity.type
_entity.pdbx_description
1 polymer ?
#
loop_
_entity_poly.entity_id
_entity_poly.type
_entity_poly.pdbx_seq_one_letter_code
_entity_poly.pdbx_strand_id
1 'polypeptide(L)'
;MSNISVFLIFFFSLLIPNLVSSSSIQDPELVAQDVHRSINASRRNLAYLSCGTGNPIDDCWRCDPNWERNRQRLADCAIGFGRDAIGGRNGRIYVVTDSGDDNPTNPKPGTLRHAVIQDEPLWIIFNRDMVIKLNQELVMNSHKTIDGRGASVHIADGPCITIHFATNIIIHGIHIHDCKKAGNGNIRDSPEHSGWWDASDGDGVSIFSSQHIWIDHCSLSNCQDGLIDAIHGSTAITISNNYFTHHDKVMLLGHSDSYTQDKNMQATIAFNHFGEGLVQRMPRCRQGYFHVVNNDYTEWQMYAIGGSAAPTINSQGNRFFAPNERFRKEVTKHEDAPESEWRNWNWRSEGDLMLNGAYFRQTGAGASSTYARASSLNARPSTLVGPMTMRAGALNCRKGSRC
;
A
#
# COMPACT_ATOMS: atom_id res chain seq x y z
N MET A 1 -82.91 24.28 -10.69
CA MET A 1 -83.12 23.77 -9.31
C MET A 1 -82.28 22.52 -9.14
N SER A 2 -81.64 22.40 -7.96
CA SER A 2 -80.72 21.34 -7.51
C SER A 2 -79.23 21.60 -7.76
N ASN A 3 -78.66 22.40 -6.85
CA ASN A 3 -77.22 22.58 -6.64
C ASN A 3 -76.71 21.41 -5.76
N ILE A 4 -75.76 20.65 -6.29
CA ILE A 4 -74.97 19.69 -5.51
C ILE A 4 -73.82 20.48 -4.87
N SER A 5 -73.87 20.61 -3.55
CA SER A 5 -72.82 21.24 -2.74
C SER A 5 -71.71 20.22 -2.48
N VAL A 6 -70.53 20.42 -3.07
CA VAL A 6 -69.34 19.62 -2.80
C VAL A 6 -68.55 20.29 -1.69
N PHE A 7 -68.49 19.64 -0.52
CA PHE A 7 -67.64 20.02 0.60
C PHE A 7 -66.18 19.72 0.23
N LEU A 8 -65.39 20.75 -0.03
CA LEU A 8 -63.92 20.67 -0.13
C LEU A 8 -63.32 20.77 1.27
N ILE A 9 -62.88 19.63 1.81
CA ILE A 9 -62.10 19.56 3.04
C ILE A 9 -60.69 20.04 2.71
N PHE A 10 -60.33 21.23 3.19
CA PHE A 10 -58.94 21.71 3.20
C PHE A 10 -58.15 20.92 4.26
N PHE A 11 -57.35 19.95 3.83
CA PHE A 11 -56.28 19.42 4.65
C PHE A 11 -55.14 20.44 4.71
N PHE A 12 -55.01 21.15 5.83
CA PHE A 12 -53.78 21.83 6.18
C PHE A 12 -52.69 20.77 6.36
N SER A 13 -51.82 20.60 5.37
CA SER A 13 -50.57 19.87 5.54
C SER A 13 -49.62 20.76 6.33
N LEU A 14 -49.46 20.45 7.61
CA LEU A 14 -48.36 20.95 8.42
C LEU A 14 -47.04 20.46 7.79
N LEU A 15 -46.35 21.35 7.07
CA LEU A 15 -44.96 21.15 6.67
C LEU A 15 -44.08 21.15 7.93
N ILE A 16 -43.87 19.97 8.48
CA ILE A 16 -42.82 19.72 9.46
C ILE A 16 -41.49 19.77 8.70
N PRO A 17 -40.49 20.58 9.12
CA PRO A 17 -39.18 20.54 8.50
C PRO A 17 -38.56 19.17 8.78
N ASN A 18 -38.29 18.40 7.73
CA ASN A 18 -37.47 17.20 7.80
C ASN A 18 -36.05 17.61 8.21
N LEU A 19 -35.77 17.59 9.51
CA LEU A 19 -34.43 17.43 10.01
C LEU A 19 -33.90 16.11 9.45
N VAL A 20 -32.97 16.18 8.50
CA VAL A 20 -32.11 15.05 8.14
C VAL A 20 -31.23 14.80 9.36
N SER A 21 -31.74 13.99 10.28
CA SER A 21 -30.92 13.34 11.29
C SER A 21 -29.99 12.40 10.55
N SER A 22 -28.68 12.65 10.64
CA SER A 22 -27.65 11.69 10.23
C SER A 22 -27.92 10.39 10.96
N SER A 23 -28.45 9.39 10.24
CA SER A 23 -28.83 8.12 10.81
C SER A 23 -27.61 7.46 11.46
N SER A 24 -27.78 7.17 12.75
CA SER A 24 -27.04 6.27 13.62
C SER A 24 -26.00 5.37 12.96
N ILE A 25 -24.78 5.48 13.50
CA ILE A 25 -23.73 4.46 13.52
C ILE A 25 -24.38 3.07 13.50
N GLN A 26 -24.23 2.34 12.40
CA GLN A 26 -24.72 0.96 12.28
C GLN A 26 -24.16 0.13 13.44
N ASP A 27 -25.02 -0.69 14.04
CA ASP A 27 -24.64 -1.62 15.10
C ASP A 27 -23.39 -2.42 14.67
N PRO A 28 -22.24 -2.21 15.34
CA PRO A 28 -20.98 -2.83 14.96
C PRO A 28 -21.03 -4.36 14.95
N GLU A 29 -21.98 -4.97 15.64
CA GLU A 29 -22.17 -6.42 15.69
C GLU A 29 -22.81 -6.95 14.41
N LEU A 30 -23.76 -6.22 13.82
CA LEU A 30 -24.35 -6.57 12.53
C LEU A 30 -23.33 -6.45 11.38
N VAL A 31 -22.49 -5.41 11.41
CA VAL A 31 -21.43 -5.21 10.41
C VAL A 31 -20.35 -6.31 10.52
N ALA A 32 -19.94 -6.68 11.74
CA ALA A 32 -18.98 -7.76 11.95
C ALA A 32 -19.54 -9.12 11.51
N GLN A 33 -20.83 -9.38 11.76
CA GLN A 33 -21.51 -10.58 11.28
C GLN A 33 -21.58 -10.62 9.75
N ASP A 34 -21.86 -9.49 9.10
CA ASP A 34 -21.88 -9.41 7.63
C ASP A 34 -20.50 -9.61 7.00
N VAL A 35 -19.43 -9.11 7.64
CA VAL A 35 -18.04 -9.38 7.22
C VAL A 35 -17.68 -10.85 7.45
N HIS A 36 -18.06 -11.46 8.58
CA HIS A 36 -17.81 -12.89 8.82
C HIS A 36 -18.59 -13.75 7.81
N ARG A 37 -19.80 -13.33 7.46
CA ARG A 37 -20.65 -13.98 6.47
C ARG A 37 -20.08 -13.82 5.06
N SER A 38 -19.52 -12.66 4.71
CA SER A 38 -18.86 -12.43 3.42
C SER A 38 -17.55 -13.21 3.29
N ILE A 39 -16.72 -13.26 4.33
CA ILE A 39 -15.49 -14.08 4.36
C ILE A 39 -15.83 -15.57 4.21
N ASN A 40 -16.86 -16.06 4.92
CA ASN A 40 -17.30 -17.45 4.81
C ASN A 40 -17.94 -17.77 3.45
N ALA A 41 -18.60 -16.79 2.82
CA ALA A 41 -19.10 -16.91 1.45
C ALA A 41 -17.95 -16.97 0.43
N SER A 42 -16.92 -16.14 0.58
CA SER A 42 -15.71 -16.14 -0.27
C SER A 42 -14.91 -17.44 -0.12
N ARG A 43 -14.83 -18.01 1.10
CA ARG A 43 -14.15 -19.30 1.36
C ARG A 43 -14.77 -20.47 0.61
N ARG A 44 -16.09 -20.45 0.33
CA ARG A 44 -16.75 -21.52 -0.44
C ARG A 44 -16.43 -21.46 -1.93
N ASN A 45 -15.99 -20.31 -2.47
CA ASN A 45 -15.57 -20.17 -3.88
C ASN A 45 -14.04 -20.21 -4.08
N LEU A 46 -13.23 -20.10 -3.02
CA LEU A 46 -11.75 -20.06 -3.09
C LEU A 46 -11.05 -21.43 -3.11
N ALA A 47 -11.73 -22.51 -2.73
CA ALA A 47 -11.12 -23.85 -2.66
C ALA A 47 -10.60 -24.37 -4.03
N TYR A 48 -11.08 -23.81 -5.14
CA TYR A 48 -10.70 -24.23 -6.50
C TYR A 48 -9.47 -23.48 -7.05
N LEU A 49 -8.96 -22.44 -6.35
CA LEU A 49 -7.97 -21.50 -6.90
C LEU A 49 -6.74 -21.24 -6.01
N SER A 50 -6.68 -21.80 -4.80
CA SER A 50 -5.52 -21.59 -3.90
C SER A 50 -4.26 -22.21 -4.48
N CYS A 51 -3.18 -21.41 -4.53
CA CYS A 51 -1.85 -21.89 -4.89
C CYS A 51 -1.18 -22.76 -3.83
N GLY A 52 -1.79 -22.89 -2.66
CA GLY A 52 -1.20 -23.60 -1.54
C GLY A 52 0.09 -22.96 -1.04
N THR A 53 0.36 -21.70 -1.38
CA THR A 53 1.55 -20.97 -0.89
C THR A 53 1.38 -20.58 0.58
N GLY A 54 0.13 -20.50 1.06
CA GLY A 54 -0.23 -19.99 2.38
C GLY A 54 -0.36 -18.46 2.41
N ASN A 55 0.12 -17.78 1.36
CA ASN A 55 -0.04 -16.35 1.15
C ASN A 55 -1.40 -16.08 0.46
N PRO A 56 -2.36 -15.46 1.15
CA PRO A 56 -3.71 -15.26 0.62
C PRO A 56 -3.79 -14.31 -0.58
N ILE A 57 -2.82 -13.40 -0.76
CA ILE A 57 -2.78 -12.50 -1.90
C ILE A 57 -2.42 -13.30 -3.16
N ASP A 58 -1.29 -14.02 -3.11
CA ASP A 58 -0.84 -14.86 -4.23
C ASP A 58 -1.84 -15.96 -4.54
N ASP A 59 -2.33 -16.66 -3.51
CA ASP A 59 -3.31 -17.74 -3.64
C ASP A 59 -4.62 -17.28 -4.32
N CYS A 60 -4.92 -15.98 -4.36
CA CYS A 60 -6.14 -15.44 -4.98
C CYS A 60 -6.07 -15.32 -6.51
N TRP A 61 -4.88 -15.07 -7.09
CA TRP A 61 -4.74 -14.81 -8.53
C TRP A 61 -3.66 -15.65 -9.22
N ARG A 62 -2.57 -15.97 -8.54
CA ARG A 62 -1.32 -16.45 -9.15
C ARG A 62 -1.47 -17.80 -9.85
N CYS A 63 -2.40 -18.62 -9.38
CA CYS A 63 -2.65 -19.95 -9.94
C CYS A 63 -3.57 -19.97 -11.14
N ASP A 64 -4.12 -18.83 -11.53
CA ASP A 64 -4.81 -18.71 -12.80
C ASP A 64 -3.80 -18.86 -13.95
N PRO A 65 -3.81 -19.97 -14.72
CA PRO A 65 -2.91 -20.11 -15.86
C PRO A 65 -3.23 -19.10 -16.98
N ASN A 66 -4.40 -18.45 -16.92
CA ASN A 66 -4.85 -17.41 -17.83
C ASN A 66 -4.78 -16.01 -17.22
N TRP A 67 -3.93 -15.79 -16.20
CA TRP A 67 -3.75 -14.47 -15.57
C TRP A 67 -3.51 -13.35 -16.60
N GLU A 68 -2.89 -13.65 -17.74
CA GLU A 68 -2.65 -12.67 -18.81
C GLU A 68 -3.96 -12.17 -19.46
N ARG A 69 -4.97 -13.04 -19.60
CA ARG A 69 -6.30 -12.67 -20.10
C ARG A 69 -7.18 -12.08 -18.99
N ASN A 70 -6.89 -12.43 -17.74
CA ASN A 70 -7.62 -12.03 -16.54
C ASN A 70 -6.83 -11.03 -15.67
N ARG A 71 -5.96 -10.20 -16.27
CA ARG A 71 -5.00 -9.36 -15.52
C ARG A 71 -5.64 -8.58 -14.39
N GLN A 72 -6.79 -7.99 -14.67
CA GLN A 72 -7.52 -7.11 -13.76
C GLN A 72 -8.09 -7.82 -12.54
N ARG A 73 -8.17 -9.16 -12.56
CA ARG A 73 -8.56 -9.98 -11.40
C ARG A 73 -7.61 -9.79 -10.21
N LEU A 74 -6.36 -9.39 -10.47
CA LEU A 74 -5.41 -9.03 -9.40
C LEU A 74 -6.02 -8.02 -8.41
N ALA A 75 -6.82 -7.07 -8.90
CA ALA A 75 -7.44 -6.03 -8.06
C ALA A 75 -8.49 -6.56 -7.07
N ASP A 76 -8.91 -7.83 -7.16
CA ASP A 76 -9.76 -8.49 -6.16
C ASP A 76 -8.97 -9.10 -4.99
N CYS A 77 -7.64 -9.12 -5.09
CA CYS A 77 -6.78 -9.91 -4.19
C CYS A 77 -6.05 -9.08 -3.13
N ALA A 78 -6.21 -7.76 -3.15
CA ALA A 78 -5.69 -6.89 -2.12
C ALA A 78 -6.31 -7.21 -0.76
N ILE A 79 -5.52 -7.06 0.30
CA ILE A 79 -5.95 -7.24 1.69
C ILE A 79 -5.51 -6.04 2.52
N GLY A 80 -5.74 -6.08 3.83
CA GLY A 80 -5.31 -5.01 4.73
C GLY A 80 -6.15 -3.75 4.56
N PHE A 81 -5.54 -2.61 4.87
CA PHE A 81 -6.17 -1.29 4.75
C PHE A 81 -6.29 -0.82 3.29
N GLY A 82 -5.38 -1.24 2.41
CA GLY A 82 -5.43 -0.97 0.96
C GLY A 82 -6.28 -1.95 0.16
N ARG A 83 -7.09 -2.80 0.80
CA ARG A 83 -7.92 -3.81 0.11
C ARG A 83 -8.88 -3.25 -0.94
N ASP A 84 -9.28 -1.99 -0.77
CA ASP A 84 -10.23 -1.31 -1.64
C ASP A 84 -9.52 -0.56 -2.79
N ALA A 85 -8.19 -0.67 -2.91
CA ALA A 85 -7.42 -0.14 -4.03
C ALA A 85 -7.71 -0.93 -5.32
N ILE A 86 -8.66 -0.45 -6.12
CA ILE A 86 -9.06 -1.12 -7.37
C ILE A 86 -8.16 -0.79 -8.57
N GLY A 87 -7.24 0.18 -8.43
CA GLY A 87 -6.35 0.60 -9.50
C GLY A 87 -7.12 1.06 -10.75
N GLY A 88 -6.63 0.62 -11.92
CA GLY A 88 -7.27 0.85 -13.22
C GLY A 88 -8.27 -0.21 -13.65
N ARG A 89 -8.83 -1.00 -12.72
CA ARG A 89 -9.85 -2.03 -13.02
C ARG A 89 -11.05 -1.42 -13.75
N ASN A 90 -11.64 -2.19 -14.66
CA ASN A 90 -12.70 -1.79 -15.60
C ASN A 90 -12.25 -0.76 -16.64
N GLY A 91 -11.02 -0.25 -16.52
CA GLY A 91 -10.34 0.52 -17.55
C GLY A 91 -9.89 -0.35 -18.71
N ARG A 92 -9.60 0.30 -19.83
CA ARG A 92 -8.94 -0.35 -20.96
C ARG A 92 -7.49 -0.68 -20.62
N ILE A 93 -6.94 -1.70 -21.29
CA ILE A 93 -5.50 -1.98 -21.22
C ILE A 93 -4.76 -0.91 -22.02
N TYR A 94 -3.78 -0.27 -21.39
CA TYR A 94 -2.81 0.60 -22.06
C TYR A 94 -1.49 -0.17 -22.18
N VAL A 95 -0.95 -0.29 -23.38
CA VAL A 95 0.33 -0.97 -23.60
C VAL A 95 1.42 0.07 -23.81
N VAL A 96 2.37 0.13 -22.86
CA VAL A 96 3.60 0.91 -23.01
C VAL A 96 4.46 0.21 -24.06
N THR A 97 4.85 0.98 -25.08
CA THR A 97 5.66 0.52 -26.23
C THR A 97 6.97 1.30 -26.36
N ASP A 98 7.07 2.43 -25.69
CA ASP A 98 8.20 3.36 -25.67
C ASP A 98 8.66 3.59 -24.23
N SER A 99 9.95 3.37 -23.97
CA SER A 99 10.58 3.56 -22.66
C SER A 99 11.14 4.97 -22.46
N GLY A 100 11.02 5.85 -23.46
CA GLY A 100 11.49 7.23 -23.40
C GLY A 100 10.65 8.13 -22.49
N ASP A 101 11.28 9.20 -22.00
CA ASP A 101 10.67 10.22 -21.14
C ASP A 101 11.13 11.65 -21.51
N ASP A 102 11.32 11.92 -22.81
CA ASP A 102 11.99 13.13 -23.31
C ASP A 102 11.34 14.44 -22.86
N ASN A 103 10.03 14.44 -22.61
CA ASN A 103 9.27 15.64 -22.27
C ASN A 103 8.26 15.38 -21.13
N PRO A 104 8.61 15.77 -19.90
CA PRO A 104 7.73 15.66 -18.73
C PRO A 104 6.41 16.42 -18.82
N THR A 105 6.33 17.44 -19.68
CA THR A 105 5.16 18.30 -19.85
C THR A 105 4.28 17.89 -21.04
N ASN A 106 4.83 17.18 -22.02
CA ASN A 106 4.11 16.71 -23.20
C ASN A 106 4.52 15.27 -23.57
N PRO A 107 4.12 14.28 -22.74
CA PRO A 107 4.53 12.90 -22.95
C PRO A 107 3.90 12.32 -24.21
N LYS A 108 4.67 11.52 -24.96
CA LYS A 108 4.22 10.89 -26.19
C LYS A 108 3.29 9.71 -25.89
N PRO A 109 2.18 9.52 -26.63
CA PRO A 109 1.42 8.26 -26.57
C PRO A 109 2.34 7.05 -26.82
N GLY A 110 2.15 5.98 -26.04
CA GLY A 110 3.01 4.81 -26.00
C GLY A 110 4.01 4.82 -24.83
N THR A 111 4.24 5.96 -24.17
CA THR A 111 5.11 6.06 -22.99
C THR A 111 4.36 5.80 -21.68
N LEU A 112 5.10 5.41 -20.64
CA LEU A 112 4.54 5.25 -19.29
C LEU A 112 3.97 6.58 -18.75
N ARG A 113 4.68 7.71 -18.94
CA ARG A 113 4.22 9.02 -18.49
C ARG A 113 2.89 9.41 -19.12
N HIS A 114 2.71 9.18 -20.42
CA HIS A 114 1.42 9.44 -21.04
C HIS A 114 0.32 8.56 -20.43
N ALA A 115 0.61 7.28 -20.15
CA ALA A 115 -0.38 6.35 -19.62
C ALA A 115 -0.89 6.77 -18.22
N VAL A 116 0.01 7.15 -17.32
CA VAL A 116 -0.35 7.39 -15.91
C VAL A 116 -1.11 8.68 -15.66
N ILE A 117 -1.05 9.65 -16.58
CA ILE A 117 -1.73 10.95 -16.42
C ILE A 117 -3.17 10.94 -16.93
N GLN A 118 -3.60 9.93 -17.71
CA GLN A 118 -4.93 9.97 -18.33
C GLN A 118 -6.06 10.03 -17.29
N ASP A 119 -7.21 10.60 -17.65
CA ASP A 119 -8.33 10.71 -16.70
C ASP A 119 -9.04 9.38 -16.51
N GLU A 120 -9.18 8.58 -17.57
CA GLU A 120 -9.86 7.30 -17.47
C GLU A 120 -9.07 6.30 -16.63
N PRO A 121 -9.74 5.32 -16.00
CA PRO A 121 -9.06 4.18 -15.41
C PRO A 121 -8.23 3.45 -16.46
N LEU A 122 -6.96 3.15 -16.14
CA LEU A 122 -6.08 2.42 -17.05
C LEU A 122 -5.32 1.29 -16.36
N TRP A 123 -5.40 0.11 -16.97
CA TRP A 123 -4.55 -1.02 -16.64
C TRP A 123 -3.32 -1.02 -17.55
N ILE A 124 -2.21 -0.53 -17.04
CA ILE A 124 -0.99 -0.24 -17.82
C ILE A 124 -0.07 -1.47 -17.79
N ILE A 125 0.25 -2.00 -18.96
CA ILE A 125 1.16 -3.13 -19.16
C ILE A 125 2.28 -2.76 -20.12
N PHE A 126 3.28 -3.63 -20.24
CA PHE A 126 4.48 -3.38 -21.05
C PHE A 126 4.59 -4.42 -22.17
N ASN A 127 4.92 -3.99 -23.39
CA ASN A 127 5.02 -4.90 -24.54
C ASN A 127 6.29 -5.77 -24.55
N ARG A 128 7.32 -5.34 -23.83
CA ARG A 128 8.63 -5.99 -23.72
C ARG A 128 9.31 -5.55 -22.43
N ASP A 129 10.45 -6.16 -22.14
CA ASP A 129 11.34 -5.73 -21.06
C ASP A 129 11.81 -4.28 -21.30
N MET A 130 11.81 -3.46 -20.25
CA MET A 130 12.10 -2.03 -20.35
C MET A 130 12.92 -1.56 -19.16
N VAL A 131 13.87 -0.67 -19.44
CA VAL A 131 14.49 0.22 -18.46
C VAL A 131 14.01 1.63 -18.78
N ILE A 132 13.23 2.21 -17.88
CA ILE A 132 12.63 3.53 -18.02
C ILE A 132 13.40 4.47 -17.10
N LYS A 133 14.18 5.35 -17.72
CA LYS A 133 14.86 6.44 -17.03
C LYS A 133 14.03 7.71 -17.20
N LEU A 134 13.40 8.14 -16.12
CA LEU A 134 12.60 9.36 -16.12
C LEU A 134 13.51 10.59 -16.03
N ASN A 135 13.06 11.71 -16.60
CA ASN A 135 13.76 12.99 -16.52
C ASN A 135 13.24 13.89 -15.38
N GLN A 136 12.02 13.63 -14.93
CA GLN A 136 11.31 14.28 -13.82
C GLN A 136 10.47 13.22 -13.09
N GLU A 137 9.97 13.51 -11.90
CA GLU A 137 9.10 12.55 -11.19
C GLU A 137 7.90 12.12 -12.05
N LEU A 138 7.54 10.84 -11.99
CA LEU A 138 6.37 10.29 -12.64
C LEU A 138 5.15 10.53 -11.76
N VAL A 139 4.60 11.74 -11.86
CA VAL A 139 3.34 12.11 -11.21
C VAL A 139 2.19 11.42 -11.95
N MET A 140 1.30 10.77 -11.20
CA MET A 140 0.18 10.01 -11.77
C MET A 140 -1.18 10.47 -11.28
N ASN A 141 -2.18 10.33 -12.17
CA ASN A 141 -3.58 10.57 -11.87
C ASN A 141 -4.21 9.32 -11.19
N SER A 142 -5.41 9.47 -10.65
CA SER A 142 -6.16 8.42 -9.96
C SER A 142 -6.55 7.25 -10.89
N HIS A 143 -6.91 6.10 -10.31
CA HIS A 143 -7.39 4.91 -11.02
C HIS A 143 -6.39 4.33 -12.02
N LYS A 144 -5.17 4.08 -11.55
CA LYS A 144 -4.09 3.52 -12.38
C LYS A 144 -3.58 2.22 -11.79
N THR A 145 -3.31 1.27 -12.67
CA THR A 145 -2.52 0.09 -12.34
C THR A 145 -1.29 0.07 -13.22
N ILE A 146 -0.10 0.04 -12.63
CA ILE A 146 1.14 -0.34 -13.32
C ILE A 146 1.35 -1.83 -13.05
N ASP A 147 1.26 -2.65 -14.10
CA ASP A 147 1.37 -4.11 -14.03
C ASP A 147 2.53 -4.61 -14.89
N GLY A 148 3.65 -4.91 -14.23
CA GLY A 148 4.87 -5.42 -14.85
C GLY A 148 4.79 -6.88 -15.30
N ARG A 149 3.76 -7.64 -14.92
CA ARG A 149 3.71 -9.09 -15.23
C ARG A 149 3.81 -9.34 -16.74
N GLY A 150 4.73 -10.21 -17.12
CA GLY A 150 5.00 -10.55 -18.53
C GLY A 150 6.17 -9.78 -19.16
N ALA A 151 6.80 -8.87 -18.43
CA ALA A 151 8.01 -8.14 -18.83
C ALA A 151 8.88 -7.84 -17.60
N SER A 152 10.20 -7.73 -17.79
CA SER A 152 11.11 -7.17 -16.79
C SER A 152 11.14 -5.66 -16.92
N VAL A 153 10.51 -4.94 -15.99
CA VAL A 153 10.34 -3.49 -16.06
C VAL A 153 11.08 -2.83 -14.92
N HIS A 154 12.00 -1.94 -15.26
CA HIS A 154 12.82 -1.19 -14.33
C HIS A 154 12.52 0.30 -14.47
N ILE A 155 12.17 0.97 -13.37
CA ILE A 155 12.19 2.42 -13.27
C ILE A 155 13.43 2.78 -12.47
N ALA A 156 14.42 3.37 -13.14
CA ALA A 156 15.74 3.51 -12.56
C ALA A 156 16.57 4.66 -13.12
N ASP A 157 17.66 4.98 -12.43
CA ASP A 157 18.71 5.93 -12.85
C ASP A 157 18.31 7.40 -13.01
N GLY A 158 17.09 7.74 -12.64
CA GLY A 158 16.52 9.09 -12.63
C GLY A 158 15.48 9.22 -11.50
N PRO A 159 14.63 10.26 -11.52
CA PRO A 159 13.50 10.35 -10.60
C PRO A 159 12.55 9.17 -10.77
N CYS A 160 11.72 8.89 -9.76
CA CYS A 160 10.82 7.74 -9.77
C CYS A 160 9.35 8.17 -9.57
N ILE A 161 8.56 7.45 -8.78
CA ILE A 161 7.10 7.54 -8.82
C ILE A 161 6.57 8.49 -7.74
N THR A 162 5.65 9.37 -8.12
CA THR A 162 4.95 10.27 -7.19
C THR A 162 3.44 10.12 -7.33
N ILE A 163 2.78 9.73 -6.23
CA ILE A 163 1.33 9.64 -6.09
C ILE A 163 0.88 10.85 -5.25
N HIS A 164 0.31 11.87 -5.89
CA HIS A 164 0.02 13.15 -5.25
C HIS A 164 -1.45 13.51 -5.43
N PHE A 165 -2.19 13.64 -4.32
CA PHE A 165 -3.64 13.85 -4.29
C PHE A 165 -4.43 12.87 -5.18
N ALA A 166 -4.01 11.60 -5.20
CA ALA A 166 -4.62 10.57 -6.03
C ALA A 166 -5.26 9.45 -5.20
N THR A 167 -6.16 8.70 -5.83
CA THR A 167 -6.82 7.54 -5.22
C THR A 167 -6.85 6.36 -6.17
N ASN A 168 -6.96 5.15 -5.61
CA ASN A 168 -7.08 3.90 -6.36
C ASN A 168 -5.87 3.65 -7.26
N ILE A 169 -4.72 3.39 -6.65
CA ILE A 169 -3.48 3.08 -7.36
C ILE A 169 -3.00 1.68 -7.00
N ILE A 170 -2.61 0.92 -8.02
CA ILE A 170 -1.89 -0.34 -7.86
C ILE A 170 -0.54 -0.23 -8.58
N ILE A 171 0.56 -0.49 -7.88
CA ILE A 171 1.88 -0.66 -8.49
C ILE A 171 2.29 -2.11 -8.24
N HIS A 172 2.43 -2.87 -9.32
CA HIS A 172 2.60 -4.32 -9.22
C HIS A 172 3.67 -4.86 -10.17
N GLY A 173 4.59 -5.67 -9.63
CA GLY A 173 5.47 -6.51 -10.44
C GLY A 173 6.60 -5.78 -11.16
N ILE A 174 7.09 -4.66 -10.62
CA ILE A 174 8.17 -3.86 -11.24
C ILE A 174 9.39 -3.71 -10.34
N HIS A 175 10.53 -3.38 -10.94
CA HIS A 175 11.76 -3.02 -10.25
C HIS A 175 11.87 -1.50 -10.15
N ILE A 176 12.17 -0.98 -8.96
CA ILE A 176 12.33 0.45 -8.67
C ILE A 176 13.66 0.63 -7.95
N HIS A 177 14.66 1.18 -8.60
CA HIS A 177 16.00 1.25 -8.00
C HIS A 177 16.86 2.37 -8.58
N ASP A 178 17.92 2.73 -7.86
CA ASP A 178 18.84 3.80 -8.30
C ASP A 178 18.11 5.13 -8.59
N CYS A 179 17.02 5.39 -7.86
CA CYS A 179 16.23 6.62 -7.99
C CYS A 179 17.07 7.83 -7.54
N LYS A 180 16.94 8.94 -8.27
CA LYS A 180 17.74 10.16 -8.09
C LYS A 180 16.84 11.37 -7.96
N LYS A 181 17.34 12.42 -7.31
CA LYS A 181 16.65 13.72 -7.24
C LYS A 181 16.42 14.29 -8.63
N ALA A 182 15.22 14.82 -8.86
CA ALA A 182 14.91 15.73 -9.95
C ALA A 182 15.18 17.16 -9.49
N GLY A 183 15.67 18.01 -10.40
CA GLY A 183 15.62 19.45 -10.18
C GLY A 183 14.21 20.01 -10.47
N ASN A 184 13.97 21.25 -10.08
CA ASN A 184 12.69 21.92 -10.33
C ASN A 184 12.33 21.88 -11.83
N GLY A 185 11.04 21.76 -12.13
CA GLY A 185 10.58 21.73 -13.51
C GLY A 185 9.07 21.66 -13.65
N ASN A 186 8.58 21.88 -14.86
CA ASN A 186 7.17 21.65 -15.16
C ASN A 186 6.93 20.16 -15.38
N ILE A 187 5.90 19.63 -14.73
CA ILE A 187 5.47 18.23 -14.86
C ILE A 187 3.98 18.21 -15.19
N ARG A 188 3.61 17.37 -16.16
CA ARG A 188 2.22 17.06 -16.47
C ARG A 188 1.71 15.95 -15.53
N ASP A 189 0.60 16.19 -14.87
CA ASP A 189 -0.08 15.28 -13.92
C ASP A 189 -1.48 14.86 -14.38
N SER A 190 -2.12 15.62 -15.30
CA SER A 190 -3.34 15.24 -16.02
C SER A 190 -3.28 15.65 -17.50
N PRO A 191 -4.24 15.22 -18.36
CA PRO A 191 -4.22 15.62 -19.77
C PRO A 191 -4.31 17.14 -19.94
N GLU A 192 -5.05 17.83 -19.06
CA GLU A 192 -5.29 19.27 -19.10
C GLU A 192 -4.37 20.08 -18.18
N HIS A 193 -3.72 19.46 -17.19
CA HIS A 193 -2.93 20.17 -16.19
C HIS A 193 -1.44 19.82 -16.24
N SER A 194 -0.60 20.86 -16.17
CA SER A 194 0.82 20.76 -15.91
C SER A 194 1.23 21.95 -15.06
N GLY A 195 1.99 21.70 -14.01
CA GLY A 195 2.39 22.72 -13.04
C GLY A 195 3.89 22.72 -12.79
N TRP A 196 4.35 23.74 -12.06
CA TRP A 196 5.71 23.82 -11.56
C TRP A 196 5.87 22.92 -10.33
N TRP A 197 6.89 22.08 -10.33
CA TRP A 197 7.27 21.21 -9.23
C TRP A 197 8.66 21.59 -8.73
N ASP A 198 8.83 21.54 -7.40
CA ASP A 198 10.12 21.71 -6.76
C ASP A 198 10.97 20.44 -6.88
N ALA A 199 12.24 20.55 -6.50
CA ALA A 199 13.17 19.44 -6.52
C ALA A 199 12.65 18.25 -5.69
N SER A 200 12.76 17.05 -6.25
CA SER A 200 12.40 15.84 -5.53
C SER A 200 13.51 15.32 -4.64
N ASP A 201 13.17 14.41 -3.72
CA ASP A 201 14.14 13.80 -2.81
C ASP A 201 14.83 12.55 -3.38
N GLY A 202 14.29 11.98 -4.45
CA GLY A 202 14.83 10.78 -5.08
C GLY A 202 14.39 9.51 -4.36
N ASP A 203 13.16 9.50 -3.86
CA ASP A 203 12.50 8.31 -3.34
C ASP A 203 12.13 7.33 -4.46
N GLY A 204 11.91 6.06 -4.11
CA GLY A 204 11.33 5.08 -5.04
C GLY A 204 9.86 5.37 -5.36
N VAL A 205 9.03 5.45 -4.31
CA VAL A 205 7.60 5.77 -4.41
C VAL A 205 7.23 6.76 -3.31
N SER A 206 6.85 7.98 -3.70
CA SER A 206 6.35 9.01 -2.78
C SER A 206 4.82 9.07 -2.86
N ILE A 207 4.14 9.02 -1.72
CA ILE A 207 2.68 9.02 -1.57
C ILE A 207 2.29 10.21 -0.70
N PHE A 208 1.59 11.16 -1.31
CA PHE A 208 1.24 12.43 -0.70
C PHE A 208 -0.27 12.65 -0.75
N SER A 209 -0.90 12.86 0.42
CA SER A 209 -2.35 13.12 0.55
C SER A 209 -3.23 12.20 -0.32
N SER A 210 -2.89 10.91 -0.34
CA SER A 210 -3.47 9.92 -1.27
C SER A 210 -4.05 8.73 -0.51
N GLN A 211 -5.01 8.03 -1.11
CA GLN A 211 -5.71 6.92 -0.45
C GLN A 211 -6.04 5.75 -1.37
N HIS A 212 -6.28 4.58 -0.79
CA HIS A 212 -6.54 3.34 -1.54
C HIS A 212 -5.37 2.99 -2.47
N ILE A 213 -4.22 2.72 -1.85
CA ILE A 213 -2.96 2.44 -2.53
C ILE A 213 -2.51 1.02 -2.23
N TRP A 214 -2.07 0.31 -3.26
CA TRP A 214 -1.50 -1.02 -3.13
C TRP A 214 -0.19 -1.15 -3.90
N ILE A 215 0.92 -1.36 -3.16
CA ILE A 215 2.24 -1.61 -3.73
C ILE A 215 2.56 -3.09 -3.49
N ASP A 216 2.57 -3.87 -4.56
CA ASP A 216 2.61 -5.33 -4.50
C ASP A 216 3.70 -5.92 -5.39
N HIS A 217 4.43 -6.94 -4.93
CA HIS A 217 5.41 -7.63 -5.77
C HIS A 217 6.40 -6.69 -6.49
N CYS A 218 6.82 -5.62 -5.83
CA CYS A 218 7.87 -4.75 -6.36
C CYS A 218 9.22 -5.10 -5.74
N SER A 219 10.29 -4.94 -6.52
CA SER A 219 11.66 -5.06 -6.04
C SER A 219 12.27 -3.67 -5.91
N LEU A 220 12.61 -3.25 -4.69
CA LEU A 220 13.07 -1.89 -4.39
C LEU A 220 14.45 -1.88 -3.74
N SER A 221 15.36 -1.03 -4.24
CA SER A 221 16.72 -0.92 -3.72
C SER A 221 17.44 0.37 -4.12
N ASN A 222 18.44 0.79 -3.33
CA ASN A 222 19.43 1.79 -3.72
C ASN A 222 18.88 3.14 -4.26
N CYS A 223 17.73 3.61 -3.77
CA CYS A 223 17.27 4.98 -4.05
C CYS A 223 18.12 6.02 -3.30
N GLN A 224 18.06 7.28 -3.74
CA GLN A 224 18.85 8.36 -3.16
C GLN A 224 18.37 8.79 -1.77
N ASP A 225 17.06 8.80 -1.50
CA ASP A 225 16.52 9.05 -0.15
C ASP A 225 15.78 7.85 0.43
N GLY A 226 14.45 7.74 0.28
CA GLY A 226 13.66 6.60 0.75
C GLY A 226 13.27 5.58 -0.34
N LEU A 227 12.82 4.36 0.02
CA LEU A 227 12.18 3.47 -0.98
C LEU A 227 10.69 3.75 -1.10
N ILE A 228 9.97 3.85 0.02
CA ILE A 228 8.54 4.17 0.05
C ILE A 228 8.25 5.18 1.15
N ASP A 229 7.78 6.36 0.77
CA ASP A 229 7.41 7.42 1.71
C ASP A 229 5.92 7.74 1.56
N ALA A 230 5.15 7.60 2.65
CA ALA A 230 3.74 7.95 2.70
C ALA A 230 3.48 9.02 3.76
N ILE A 231 2.99 10.18 3.33
CA ILE A 231 2.97 11.40 4.14
C ILE A 231 1.70 12.21 3.87
N HIS A 232 1.52 13.29 4.63
CA HIS A 232 0.45 14.28 4.42
C HIS A 232 -0.97 13.70 4.45
N GLY A 233 -1.27 12.88 5.45
CA GLY A 233 -2.61 12.31 5.64
C GLY A 233 -2.94 11.15 4.71
N SER A 234 -1.96 10.59 4.00
CA SER A 234 -2.15 9.40 3.18
C SER A 234 -2.64 8.22 4.03
N THR A 235 -3.57 7.42 3.52
CA THR A 235 -4.22 6.34 4.30
C THR A 235 -4.79 5.25 3.40
N ALA A 236 -5.32 4.17 3.98
CA ALA A 236 -5.81 3.00 3.24
C ALA A 236 -4.73 2.42 2.31
N ILE A 237 -3.58 2.09 2.90
CA ILE A 237 -2.39 1.62 2.17
C ILE A 237 -2.13 0.14 2.50
N THR A 238 -1.80 -0.64 1.48
CA THR A 238 -1.20 -1.98 1.65
C THR A 238 0.12 -2.05 0.88
N ILE A 239 1.18 -2.50 1.55
CA ILE A 239 2.49 -2.75 0.96
C ILE A 239 2.77 -4.22 1.18
N SER A 240 2.70 -5.01 0.11
CA SER A 240 2.77 -6.47 0.21
C SER A 240 3.67 -7.17 -0.79
N ASN A 241 4.18 -8.34 -0.43
CA ASN A 241 4.97 -9.19 -1.33
C ASN A 241 6.18 -8.49 -1.97
N ASN A 242 6.66 -7.38 -1.41
CA ASN A 242 7.78 -6.63 -1.99
C ASN A 242 9.11 -7.19 -1.48
N TYR A 243 10.16 -7.04 -2.28
CA TYR A 243 11.51 -7.38 -1.89
C TYR A 243 12.35 -6.10 -1.78
N PHE A 244 12.81 -5.80 -0.57
CA PHE A 244 13.61 -4.63 -0.25
C PHE A 244 15.05 -5.07 0.01
N THR A 245 16.03 -4.42 -0.61
CA THR A 245 17.46 -4.69 -0.36
C THR A 245 18.32 -3.44 -0.49
N HIS A 246 19.55 -3.49 0.03
CA HIS A 246 20.62 -2.52 -0.24
C HIS A 246 20.19 -1.06 -0.11
N HIS A 247 19.69 -0.66 1.06
CA HIS A 247 19.18 0.69 1.25
C HIS A 247 19.14 1.11 2.74
N ASP A 248 19.33 2.39 3.01
CA ASP A 248 19.33 2.92 4.39
C ASP A 248 17.90 3.15 4.90
N LYS A 249 17.15 4.05 4.25
CA LYS A 249 15.86 4.55 4.72
C LYS A 249 14.70 3.85 4.01
N VAL A 250 14.36 2.63 4.41
CA VAL A 250 13.44 1.77 3.63
C VAL A 250 12.04 2.38 3.46
N MET A 251 11.34 2.67 4.56
CA MET A 251 9.93 3.06 4.48
C MET A 251 9.56 4.07 5.58
N LEU A 252 9.14 5.27 5.18
CA LEU A 252 8.66 6.30 6.10
C LEU A 252 7.14 6.45 6.01
N LEU A 253 6.45 6.30 7.13
CA LEU A 253 5.00 6.45 7.23
C LEU A 253 4.67 7.58 8.21
N GLY A 254 4.44 8.77 7.66
CA GLY A 254 4.30 10.04 8.34
C GLY A 254 5.63 10.79 8.46
N HIS A 255 5.68 12.06 8.07
CA HIS A 255 6.93 12.82 7.91
C HIS A 255 7.32 13.66 9.13
N SER A 256 6.33 14.13 9.91
CA SER A 256 6.53 15.11 10.98
C SER A 256 5.74 14.75 12.24
N ASP A 257 6.40 14.88 13.38
CA ASP A 257 5.81 14.62 14.69
C ASP A 257 4.66 15.59 15.04
N SER A 258 4.66 16.78 14.43
CA SER A 258 3.63 17.80 14.65
C SER A 258 2.49 17.76 13.63
N TYR A 259 2.56 16.92 12.59
CA TYR A 259 1.57 16.92 11.51
C TYR A 259 0.37 16.03 11.83
N THR A 260 -0.60 16.57 12.55
CA THR A 260 -1.66 15.77 13.20
C THR A 260 -2.65 15.07 12.27
N GLN A 261 -2.66 15.38 10.97
CA GLN A 261 -3.50 14.67 10.01
C GLN A 261 -3.05 13.21 9.80
N ASP A 262 -1.78 12.91 10.05
CA ASP A 262 -1.23 11.54 9.96
C ASP A 262 -1.80 10.60 11.03
N LYS A 263 -2.53 11.10 12.05
CA LYS A 263 -3.30 10.25 12.99
C LYS A 263 -4.33 9.35 12.28
N ASN A 264 -4.81 9.76 11.12
CA ASN A 264 -5.78 9.00 10.32
C ASN A 264 -5.10 8.01 9.36
N MET A 265 -3.77 7.98 9.30
CA MET A 265 -3.03 7.05 8.46
C MET A 265 -3.25 5.61 8.94
N GLN A 266 -3.62 4.75 8.01
CA GLN A 266 -3.75 3.32 8.23
C GLN A 266 -3.01 2.56 7.12
N ALA A 267 -2.01 1.76 7.50
CA ALA A 267 -1.21 0.99 6.55
C ALA A 267 -0.99 -0.46 7.00
N THR A 268 -1.08 -1.38 6.04
CA THR A 268 -0.75 -2.81 6.22
C THR A 268 0.56 -3.12 5.51
N ILE A 269 1.53 -3.65 6.23
CA ILE A 269 2.83 -4.10 5.72
C ILE A 269 2.82 -5.62 5.85
N ALA A 270 2.64 -6.35 4.75
CA ALA A 270 2.38 -7.79 4.80
C ALA A 270 3.19 -8.61 3.79
N PHE A 271 3.73 -9.75 4.21
CA PHE A 271 4.42 -10.70 3.31
C PHE A 271 5.61 -10.12 2.53
N ASN A 272 6.16 -8.99 2.98
CA ASN A 272 7.38 -8.45 2.39
C ASN A 272 8.59 -9.25 2.86
N HIS A 273 9.62 -9.26 2.04
CA HIS A 273 10.95 -9.71 2.43
C HIS A 273 11.85 -8.48 2.53
N PHE A 274 12.23 -8.16 3.77
CA PHE A 274 13.25 -7.16 4.10
C PHE A 274 14.61 -7.85 4.13
N GLY A 275 15.27 -7.83 2.97
CA GLY A 275 16.45 -8.61 2.66
C GLY A 275 17.76 -7.99 3.15
N GLU A 276 18.85 -8.39 2.50
CA GLU A 276 20.19 -7.96 2.84
C GLU A 276 20.44 -6.46 2.59
N GLY A 277 21.42 -5.90 3.30
CA GLY A 277 21.89 -4.54 3.08
C GLY A 277 20.92 -3.45 3.52
N LEU A 278 19.89 -3.77 4.30
CA LEU A 278 18.94 -2.81 4.85
C LEU A 278 19.42 -2.25 6.19
N VAL A 279 19.34 -0.94 6.38
CA VAL A 279 19.78 -0.30 7.64
C VAL A 279 18.63 -0.13 8.62
N GLN A 280 17.54 0.52 8.21
CA GLN A 280 16.47 0.95 9.10
C GLN A 280 15.12 1.20 8.40
N ARG A 281 14.10 1.56 9.20
CA ARG A 281 12.78 2.03 8.76
C ARG A 281 11.97 0.98 8.00
N MET A 282 11.77 -0.19 8.60
CA MET A 282 10.98 -1.30 8.02
C MET A 282 9.74 -1.65 8.88
N PRO A 283 8.76 -0.74 9.08
CA PRO A 283 8.71 0.68 8.73
C PRO A 283 9.23 1.62 9.83
N ARG A 284 9.39 2.92 9.52
CA ARG A 284 9.39 4.00 10.53
C ARG A 284 8.06 4.74 10.49
N CYS A 285 7.33 4.72 11.60
CA CYS A 285 5.95 5.18 11.69
C CYS A 285 5.78 6.42 12.56
N ARG A 286 4.75 7.23 12.27
CA ARG A 286 4.29 8.32 13.12
C ARG A 286 2.78 8.35 13.25
N GLN A 287 2.29 8.60 14.47
CA GLN A 287 0.89 8.85 14.82
C GLN A 287 -0.12 7.74 14.51
N GLY A 288 -0.34 7.40 13.24
CA GLY A 288 -1.39 6.51 12.75
C GLY A 288 -1.32 5.06 13.22
N TYR A 289 -2.04 4.19 12.51
CA TYR A 289 -2.17 2.77 12.83
C TYR A 289 -1.50 1.89 11.77
N PHE A 290 -0.59 1.02 12.22
CA PHE A 290 0.25 0.22 11.35
C PHE A 290 0.14 -1.26 11.72
N HIS A 291 -0.28 -2.07 10.75
CA HIS A 291 -0.33 -3.51 10.89
C HIS A 291 0.84 -4.14 10.13
N VAL A 292 1.83 -4.65 10.86
CA VAL A 292 3.04 -5.27 10.34
C VAL A 292 2.91 -6.78 10.54
N VAL A 293 2.67 -7.53 9.47
CA VAL A 293 2.20 -8.91 9.58
C VAL A 293 2.85 -9.88 8.61
N ASN A 294 3.35 -11.01 9.12
CA ASN A 294 3.95 -12.09 8.32
C ASN A 294 5.05 -11.65 7.33
N ASN A 295 5.85 -10.64 7.67
CA ASN A 295 7.04 -10.25 6.89
C ASN A 295 8.27 -11.04 7.37
N ASP A 296 9.23 -11.26 6.46
CA ASP A 296 10.54 -11.85 6.77
C ASP A 296 11.60 -10.74 6.83
N TYR A 297 12.36 -10.69 7.92
CA TYR A 297 13.42 -9.71 8.15
C TYR A 297 14.76 -10.42 8.32
N THR A 298 15.72 -10.05 7.47
CA THR A 298 17.10 -10.53 7.54
C THR A 298 18.05 -9.38 7.83
N GLU A 299 18.71 -9.40 8.98
CA GLU A 299 19.95 -8.65 9.24
C GLU A 299 19.88 -7.11 9.05
N TRP A 300 18.97 -6.43 9.74
CA TRP A 300 18.94 -4.95 9.79
C TRP A 300 20.21 -4.34 10.41
N GLN A 301 20.75 -3.25 9.88
CA GLN A 301 21.98 -2.67 10.44
C GLN A 301 21.76 -1.73 11.64
N MET A 302 20.55 -1.21 11.87
CA MET A 302 20.25 -0.33 13.00
C MET A 302 19.03 -0.79 13.80
N TYR A 303 17.86 -0.85 13.17
CA TYR A 303 16.63 -1.41 13.72
C TYR A 303 15.72 -1.87 12.58
N ALA A 304 14.74 -2.74 12.86
CA ALA A 304 13.73 -3.10 11.87
C ALA A 304 12.56 -2.11 11.92
N ILE A 305 11.83 -2.09 13.04
CA ILE A 305 10.59 -1.32 13.20
C ILE A 305 10.84 -0.12 14.11
N GLY A 306 10.47 1.09 13.69
CA GLY A 306 10.68 2.29 14.49
C GLY A 306 9.56 3.29 14.38
N GLY A 307 9.68 4.39 15.12
CA GLY A 307 8.71 5.47 15.06
C GLY A 307 8.89 6.55 16.12
N SER A 308 8.19 7.66 15.91
CA SER A 308 8.12 8.82 16.79
C SER A 308 6.70 9.38 16.81
N ALA A 309 6.35 10.23 17.78
CA ALA A 309 5.00 10.81 17.93
C ALA A 309 3.87 9.77 18.03
N ALA A 310 4.04 8.79 18.92
CA ALA A 310 2.99 7.86 19.37
C ALA A 310 2.23 7.07 18.28
N PRO A 311 2.91 6.41 17.30
CA PRO A 311 2.23 5.52 16.38
C PRO A 311 1.70 4.29 17.12
N THR A 312 0.60 3.72 16.63
CA THR A 312 0.14 2.40 17.07
C THR A 312 0.71 1.35 16.12
N ILE A 313 1.58 0.47 16.62
CA ILE A 313 2.24 -0.56 15.83
C ILE A 313 1.79 -1.93 16.31
N ASN A 314 1.18 -2.68 15.39
CA ASN A 314 0.76 -4.04 15.59
C ASN A 314 1.65 -5.00 14.79
N SER A 315 2.65 -5.61 15.44
CA SER A 315 3.50 -6.65 14.85
C SER A 315 2.90 -8.04 15.12
N GLN A 316 2.56 -8.78 14.07
CA GLN A 316 1.99 -10.14 14.22
C GLN A 316 2.58 -11.17 13.26
N GLY A 317 3.01 -12.32 13.80
CA GLY A 317 3.44 -13.47 13.01
C GLY A 317 4.62 -13.21 12.05
N ASN A 318 5.40 -12.16 12.24
CA ASN A 318 6.61 -11.87 11.48
C ASN A 318 7.75 -12.82 11.86
N ARG A 319 8.78 -12.87 11.03
CA ARG A 319 10.02 -13.59 11.32
C ARG A 319 11.18 -12.59 11.35
N PHE A 320 11.86 -12.49 12.48
CA PHE A 320 12.98 -11.58 12.68
C PHE A 320 14.27 -12.36 12.91
N PHE A 321 15.18 -12.32 11.95
CA PHE A 321 16.54 -12.84 12.13
C PHE A 321 17.51 -11.68 12.37
N ALA A 322 17.85 -11.47 13.64
CA ALA A 322 18.77 -10.39 14.01
C ALA A 322 20.19 -10.62 13.45
N PRO A 323 20.93 -9.54 13.12
CA PRO A 323 22.35 -9.60 12.82
C PRO A 323 23.17 -10.24 13.94
N ASN A 324 24.41 -10.66 13.65
CA ASN A 324 25.27 -11.30 14.64
C ASN A 324 25.77 -10.33 15.74
N GLU A 325 25.86 -9.04 15.45
CA GLU A 325 26.33 -8.03 16.39
C GLU A 325 25.44 -7.95 17.63
N ARG A 326 26.08 -8.01 18.81
CA ARG A 326 25.38 -8.05 20.11
C ARG A 326 24.47 -6.84 20.37
N PHE A 327 24.78 -5.68 19.81
CA PHE A 327 24.04 -4.43 20.02
C PHE A 327 22.93 -4.20 18.98
N ARG A 328 22.73 -5.13 18.03
CA ARG A 328 21.71 -5.03 16.97
C ARG A 328 20.62 -6.10 17.13
N LYS A 329 20.24 -6.39 18.36
CA LYS A 329 19.26 -7.43 18.69
C LYS A 329 17.84 -6.89 18.87
N GLU A 330 17.71 -5.63 19.24
CA GLU A 330 16.40 -5.00 19.37
C GLU A 330 15.82 -4.74 17.98
N VAL A 331 14.61 -5.29 17.75
CA VAL A 331 13.81 -5.06 16.53
C VAL A 331 13.32 -3.61 16.50
N THR A 332 13.00 -3.06 17.67
CA THR A 332 12.28 -1.81 17.87
C THR A 332 13.19 -0.61 18.13
N LYS A 333 12.82 0.56 17.59
CA LYS A 333 13.46 1.84 17.91
C LYS A 333 12.44 2.96 18.12
N HIS A 334 12.28 3.39 19.36
CA HIS A 334 11.49 4.56 19.73
C HIS A 334 12.36 5.81 19.55
N GLU A 335 12.05 6.63 18.54
CA GLU A 335 12.80 7.83 18.18
C GLU A 335 12.18 9.09 18.79
N ASP A 336 13.00 10.12 18.97
CA ASP A 336 12.58 11.50 19.26
C ASP A 336 11.71 11.69 20.53
N ALA A 337 11.75 10.73 21.46
CA ALA A 337 11.03 10.81 22.74
C ALA A 337 11.84 10.17 23.90
N PRO A 338 11.71 10.69 25.13
CA PRO A 338 12.26 10.04 26.32
C PRO A 338 11.44 8.80 26.70
N GLU A 339 12.05 7.89 27.45
CA GLU A 339 11.43 6.65 27.90
C GLU A 339 10.17 6.83 28.74
N SER A 340 10.08 7.91 29.51
CA SER A 340 8.86 8.27 30.25
C SER A 340 7.65 8.53 29.34
N GLU A 341 7.89 8.88 28.09
CA GLU A 341 6.86 9.15 27.10
C GLU A 341 6.57 7.91 26.25
N TRP A 342 7.58 7.37 25.56
CA TRP A 342 7.36 6.30 24.57
C TRP A 342 6.91 4.99 25.19
N ARG A 343 7.14 4.76 26.50
CA ARG A 343 6.59 3.60 27.21
C ARG A 343 5.06 3.53 27.17
N ASN A 344 4.39 4.65 26.92
CA ASN A 344 2.94 4.74 26.81
C ASN A 344 2.43 4.56 25.37
N TRP A 345 3.31 4.50 24.36
CA TRP A 345 2.91 4.25 22.98
C TRP A 345 2.47 2.79 22.81
N ASN A 346 1.56 2.51 21.89
CA ASN A 346 0.96 1.18 21.77
C ASN A 346 1.71 0.34 20.74
N TRP A 347 2.80 -0.30 21.15
CA TRP A 347 3.56 -1.21 20.28
C TRP A 347 3.45 -2.64 20.80
N ARG A 348 2.88 -3.52 20.00
CA ARG A 348 2.62 -4.92 20.35
C ARG A 348 3.28 -5.89 19.38
N SER A 349 3.67 -7.04 19.92
CA SER A 349 4.26 -8.17 19.18
C SER A 349 3.53 -9.45 19.59
N GLU A 350 2.93 -10.14 18.63
CA GLU A 350 2.13 -11.34 18.86
C GLU A 350 2.47 -12.43 17.83
N GLY A 351 2.89 -13.61 18.31
CA GLY A 351 3.21 -14.75 17.42
C GLY A 351 4.43 -14.56 16.52
N ASP A 352 5.19 -13.47 16.70
CA ASP A 352 6.43 -13.21 15.99
C ASP A 352 7.52 -14.25 16.36
N LEU A 353 8.28 -14.70 15.36
CA LEU A 353 9.42 -15.59 15.54
C LEU A 353 10.70 -14.76 15.66
N MET A 354 11.31 -14.77 16.84
CA MET A 354 12.56 -14.09 17.14
C MET A 354 13.74 -15.05 17.04
N LEU A 355 14.68 -14.76 16.14
CA LEU A 355 15.85 -15.60 15.86
C LEU A 355 17.14 -14.83 16.12
N ASN A 356 18.21 -15.58 16.40
CA ASN A 356 19.54 -15.03 16.69
C ASN A 356 19.56 -13.98 17.81
N GLY A 357 18.72 -14.15 18.82
CA GLY A 357 18.62 -13.23 19.96
C GLY A 357 17.82 -11.95 19.69
N ALA A 358 17.11 -11.86 18.56
CA ALA A 358 16.16 -10.78 18.31
C ALA A 358 15.17 -10.63 19.46
N TYR A 359 14.74 -9.40 19.75
CA TYR A 359 13.61 -9.16 20.65
C TYR A 359 12.86 -7.89 20.29
N PHE A 360 11.57 -7.86 20.64
CA PHE A 360 10.69 -6.71 20.43
C PHE A 360 10.36 -6.09 21.79
N ARG A 361 10.60 -4.78 21.95
CA ARG A 361 10.24 -4.06 23.17
C ARG A 361 8.81 -3.56 23.07
N GLN A 362 7.90 -4.33 23.66
CA GLN A 362 6.47 -3.98 23.71
C GLN A 362 6.20 -2.84 24.70
N THR A 363 5.24 -1.98 24.37
CA THR A 363 4.91 -0.76 25.11
C THR A 363 3.40 -0.51 25.12
N GLY A 364 2.96 0.38 26.01
CA GLY A 364 1.55 0.75 26.17
C GLY A 364 0.80 -0.20 27.10
N ALA A 365 -0.41 0.21 27.50
CA ALA A 365 -1.23 -0.49 28.50
C ALA A 365 -1.90 -1.77 27.97
N GLY A 366 -1.37 -2.37 26.88
CA GLY A 366 -2.02 -3.49 26.21
C GLY A 366 -3.44 -3.12 25.77
N ALA A 367 -3.57 -2.05 24.96
CA ALA A 367 -4.85 -1.53 24.51
C ALA A 367 -5.80 -2.70 24.15
N SER A 368 -6.95 -2.71 24.84
CA SER A 368 -8.02 -3.69 24.69
C SER A 368 -8.25 -4.07 23.23
N SER A 369 -8.70 -5.30 23.00
CA SER A 369 -9.17 -5.87 21.74
C SER A 369 -10.07 -4.95 20.88
N THR A 370 -10.53 -3.81 21.40
CA THR A 370 -11.19 -2.72 20.69
C THR A 370 -10.43 -2.20 19.46
N TYR A 371 -9.09 -2.21 19.45
CA TYR A 371 -8.30 -1.84 18.25
C TYR A 371 -7.90 -3.03 17.37
N ALA A 372 -8.26 -4.27 17.76
CA ALA A 372 -8.07 -5.45 16.93
C ALA A 372 -9.10 -5.55 15.79
N ARG A 373 -10.07 -4.63 15.72
CA ARG A 373 -11.15 -4.61 14.70
C ARG A 373 -10.80 -3.89 13.39
N ALA A 374 -9.53 -3.75 13.06
CA ALA A 374 -9.09 -3.14 11.81
C ALA A 374 -8.32 -4.09 10.88
N SER A 375 -8.04 -5.33 11.30
CA SER A 375 -7.33 -6.30 10.46
C SER A 375 -8.32 -7.13 9.63
N SER A 376 -8.44 -6.83 8.34
CA SER A 376 -9.00 -7.75 7.34
C SER A 376 -8.16 -9.03 7.15
N LEU A 377 -7.01 -9.12 7.84
CA LEU A 377 -6.05 -10.21 7.77
C LEU A 377 -5.69 -10.71 9.17
N ASN A 378 -6.02 -11.96 9.48
CA ASN A 378 -5.46 -12.64 10.64
C ASN A 378 -4.03 -13.09 10.32
N ALA A 379 -3.11 -12.90 11.27
CA ALA A 379 -1.74 -13.38 11.13
C ALA A 379 -1.70 -14.91 11.00
N ARG A 380 -0.88 -15.39 10.06
CA ARG A 380 -0.50 -16.81 9.94
C ARG A 380 0.62 -17.13 10.93
N PRO A 381 0.83 -18.42 11.30
CA PRO A 381 1.98 -18.82 12.10
C PRO A 381 3.30 -18.34 11.47
N SER A 382 4.18 -17.76 12.28
CA SER A 382 5.48 -17.21 11.84
C SER A 382 6.42 -18.26 11.23
N THR A 383 6.21 -19.54 11.52
CA THR A 383 6.92 -20.67 10.87
C THR A 383 6.62 -20.79 9.38
N LEU A 384 5.52 -20.21 8.89
CA LEU A 384 5.16 -20.21 7.46
C LEU A 384 5.70 -19.00 6.70
N VAL A 385 6.31 -18.02 7.38
CA VAL A 385 6.77 -16.77 6.75
C VAL A 385 7.79 -17.02 5.65
N GLY A 386 8.78 -17.90 5.86
CA GLY A 386 9.77 -18.24 4.84
C GLY A 386 9.12 -18.69 3.52
N PRO A 387 8.27 -19.74 3.53
CA PRO A 387 7.51 -20.12 2.34
C PRO A 387 6.61 -19.03 1.75
N MET A 388 5.89 -18.26 2.56
CA MET A 388 4.95 -17.23 2.10
C MET A 388 5.64 -16.03 1.44
N THR A 389 6.90 -15.75 1.79
CA THR A 389 7.69 -14.61 1.30
C THR A 389 8.81 -15.02 0.34
N MET A 390 8.95 -16.33 0.05
CA MET A 390 9.97 -16.88 -0.86
C MET A 390 9.96 -16.25 -2.26
N ARG A 391 8.80 -15.75 -2.69
CA ARG A 391 8.59 -15.16 -4.02
C ARG A 391 8.33 -13.66 -3.97
N ALA A 392 8.68 -13.00 -2.87
CA ALA A 392 8.60 -11.55 -2.77
C ALA A 392 9.45 -10.87 -3.84
N GLY A 393 9.05 -9.68 -4.27
CA GLY A 393 9.65 -8.93 -5.36
C GLY A 393 8.94 -9.11 -6.70
N ALA A 394 9.49 -8.48 -7.73
CA ALA A 394 8.98 -8.56 -9.09
C ALA A 394 8.99 -10.00 -9.62
N LEU A 395 7.87 -10.40 -10.21
CA LEU A 395 7.64 -11.77 -10.66
C LEU A 395 7.99 -11.95 -12.13
N ASN A 396 8.70 -13.03 -12.43
CA ASN A 396 8.96 -13.48 -13.81
C ASN A 396 7.77 -14.27 -14.39
N CYS A 397 6.61 -13.62 -14.53
CA CYS A 397 5.43 -14.26 -15.13
C CYS A 397 5.63 -14.47 -16.64
N ARG A 398 5.32 -15.67 -17.15
CA ARG A 398 5.33 -15.96 -18.60
C ARG A 398 3.92 -16.17 -19.12
N LYS A 399 3.67 -15.68 -20.34
CA LYS A 399 2.38 -15.89 -21.02
C LYS A 399 2.13 -17.38 -21.24
N GLY A 400 0.90 -17.83 -21.01
CA GLY A 400 0.51 -19.23 -21.19
C GLY A 400 0.93 -20.18 -20.07
N SER A 401 1.53 -19.67 -18.99
CA SER A 401 1.80 -20.44 -17.77
C SER A 401 1.26 -19.71 -16.55
N ARG A 402 1.17 -20.42 -15.42
CA ARG A 402 1.02 -19.77 -14.12
C ARG A 402 2.18 -18.80 -13.89
N CYS A 403 1.88 -17.72 -13.18
CA CYS A 403 2.91 -16.96 -12.51
C CYS A 403 3.22 -17.63 -11.14
#